data_AF-A0A9C6U515-F1
#
_entry.id   AF-A0A9C6U515-F1
#
_cell.length_a   1.000
_cell.length_b   1.000
_cell.length_c   1.000
_cell.angle_alpha   90.00
_cell.angle_beta   90.00
_cell.angle_gamma   90.00
#
_symmetry.space_group_name_H-M   'P 1'
#
loop_
_entity.id
_entity.type
_entity.pdbx_description
1 polymer ?
#
loop_
_entity_poly.entity_id
_entity_poly.type
_entity_poly.pdbx_seq_one_letter_code
_entity_poly.pdbx_strand_id
1 'polypeptide(L)' 'MLWDRALGYCYIPLHSIMYEMDDGSNENWVSLDGDLVMQDGEVIATKNPTGHSVLINCHFEQPFATGLPLISISLFPS' A
#
# COMPACT_ATOMS: atom_id res chain seq x y z
N MET A 1 1.31 -14.41 -25.79
CA MET A 1 1.76 -13.26 -24.99
C MET A 1 0.95 -13.29 -23.71
N LEU A 2 1.62 -13.41 -22.57
CA LEU A 2 0.95 -13.35 -21.27
C LEU A 2 0.67 -11.86 -21.02
N TRP A 3 -0.59 -11.46 -21.18
CA TRP A 3 -1.03 -10.09 -20.91
C TRP A 3 -1.34 -10.02 -19.43
N ASP A 4 -0.34 -9.69 -18.62
CA ASP A 4 -0.59 -9.39 -17.22
C ASP A 4 -1.51 -8.16 -17.17
N ARG A 5 -2.68 -8.33 -16.55
CA ARG A 5 -3.65 -7.28 -16.32
C ARG A 5 -3.71 -7.01 -14.83
N ALA A 6 -3.57 -5.75 -14.43
CA ALA A 6 -3.74 -5.36 -13.05
C ALA A 6 -5.15 -5.74 -12.57
N LEU A 7 -5.23 -6.45 -11.43
CA LEU A 7 -6.49 -6.76 -10.76
C LEU A 7 -7.13 -5.49 -10.16
N GLY A 8 -6.28 -4.59 -9.67
CA GLY A 8 -6.63 -3.25 -9.20
C GLY A 8 -5.44 -2.58 -8.53
N TYR A 9 -5.68 -1.41 -7.95
CA TYR A 9 -4.70 -0.52 -7.34
C TYR A 9 -5.19 -0.04 -5.98
N CYS A 10 -4.26 0.30 -5.09
CA CYS A 10 -4.56 1.08 -3.89
C CYS A 10 -3.52 2.20 -3.76
N TYR A 11 -3.94 3.33 -3.22
CA TYR A 11 -3.06 4.46 -2.91
C TYR A 11 -2.99 4.65 -1.40
N ILE A 12 -1.79 4.50 -0.83
CA ILE A 12 -1.53 4.65 0.60
C ILE A 12 -0.60 5.85 0.80
N PRO A 13 -1.08 6.98 1.34
CA PRO A 13 -0.23 8.13 1.64
C PRO A 13 0.85 7.76 2.66
N LEU A 14 2.11 8.12 2.41
CA LEU A 14 3.20 7.78 3.34
C LEU A 14 2.99 8.33 4.75
N HIS A 15 2.36 9.49 4.89
CA HIS A 15 2.09 10.10 6.20
C HIS A 15 1.00 9.36 7.01
N SER A 16 0.23 8.44 6.39
CA SER A 16 -0.74 7.62 7.10
C SER A 16 -0.15 6.30 7.60
N ILE A 17 1.12 6.00 7.26
CA ILE A 17 1.80 4.76 7.65
C ILE A 17 2.46 4.96 9.01
N MET A 18 2.27 3.99 9.91
CA MET A 18 2.82 4.02 11.26
C MET A 18 4.18 3.30 11.32
N TYR A 19 4.95 3.53 12.38
CA TYR A 19 6.11 2.69 12.66
C TYR A 19 5.68 1.28 13.08
N GLU A 20 6.58 0.31 12.91
CA GLU A 20 6.35 -1.08 13.33
C GLU A 20 5.89 -1.14 14.80
N MET A 21 4.83 -1.89 15.05
CA MET A 21 4.35 -2.22 16.39
C MET A 21 4.66 -3.69 16.66
N ASP A 22 5.07 -4.00 17.89
CA ASP A 22 5.55 -5.33 18.31
C ASP A 22 4.45 -6.43 18.26
N ASP A 23 3.20 -6.08 17.94
CA ASP A 23 2.01 -6.93 18.04
C ASP A 23 1.33 -7.30 16.71
N GLY A 24 1.91 -6.93 15.56
CA GLY A 24 1.33 -7.25 14.24
C GLY A 24 0.05 -6.47 13.88
N SER A 25 -0.26 -5.41 14.62
CA SER A 25 -1.45 -4.54 14.42
C SER A 25 -1.45 -3.70 13.13
N ASN A 26 -0.38 -3.78 12.34
CA ASN A 26 -0.20 -3.08 11.06
C ASN A 26 -0.72 -3.86 9.85
N GLU A 27 -1.26 -5.07 10.05
CA GLU A 27 -2.00 -5.81 9.04
C GLU A 27 -3.39 -5.21 8.80
N ASN A 28 -3.68 -4.79 7.56
CA ASN A 28 -4.96 -4.24 7.19
C ASN A 28 -5.44 -4.77 5.83
N TRP A 29 -6.73 -5.08 5.75
CA TRP A 29 -7.37 -5.40 4.48
C TRP A 29 -7.62 -4.10 3.70
N VAL A 30 -7.06 -4.03 2.50
CA VAL A 30 -7.19 -2.87 1.62
C VAL A 30 -7.97 -3.28 0.36
N SER A 31 -9.02 -2.53 0.07
CA SER A 31 -9.81 -2.67 -1.17
C SER A 31 -9.01 -2.19 -2.36
N LEU A 32 -9.10 -2.92 -3.48
CA LEU A 32 -8.48 -2.54 -4.75
C LEU A 32 -9.49 -1.85 -5.66
N ASP A 33 -9.05 -0.76 -6.23
CA ASP A 33 -9.78 0.10 -7.16
C ASP A 33 -9.28 -0.08 -8.60
N GLY A 34 -10.15 0.14 -9.58
CA GLY A 34 -9.84 -0.10 -10.99
C GLY A 34 -9.06 1.02 -11.65
N ASP A 35 -9.19 2.26 -11.16
CA ASP A 35 -8.68 3.46 -11.81
C ASP A 35 -7.78 4.30 -10.89
N LEU A 36 -6.78 4.92 -11.50
CA LEU A 36 -5.92 5.92 -10.85
C LEU A 36 -6.56 7.31 -10.97
N VAL A 37 -6.46 8.11 -9.90
CA VAL A 37 -6.81 9.53 -9.90
C VAL A 37 -5.52 10.32 -10.02
N MET A 38 -5.40 11.11 -11.10
CA MET A 38 -4.22 11.89 -11.42
C MET A 38 -4.48 13.38 -11.23
N GLN A 39 -3.50 14.08 -10.65
CA GLN A 39 -3.46 15.54 -10.59
C GLN A 39 -2.03 16.00 -10.88
N ASP A 40 -1.88 16.95 -11.80
CA ASP A 40 -0.58 17.53 -12.18
C ASP A 40 0.50 16.49 -12.57
N GLY A 41 0.08 15.35 -13.10
CA GLY A 41 0.97 14.25 -13.51
C GLY A 41 1.30 13.24 -12.41
N GLU A 42 0.78 13.42 -11.20
CA GLU A 42 0.97 12.53 -10.05
C GLU A 42 -0.29 11.76 -9.70
N VAL A 43 -0.12 10.54 -9.17
CA VAL A 43 -1.23 9.76 -8.60
C VAL A 43 -1.53 10.32 -7.21
N ILE A 44 -2.78 10.71 -6.97
CA ILE A 44 -3.21 11.25 -5.67
C ILE A 44 -4.24 10.37 -4.94
N ALA A 45 -4.86 9.42 -5.65
CA ALA A 45 -5.84 8.48 -5.12
C ALA A 45 -6.15 7.37 -6.13
N THR A 46 -6.98 6.42 -5.72
CA THR A 46 -7.64 5.44 -6.59
C THR A 46 -9.15 5.59 -6.52
N LYS A 47 -9.88 5.02 -7.50
CA LYS A 47 -11.35 4.99 -7.49
C LYS A 47 -11.91 3.79 -8.25
N ASN A 48 -13.22 3.60 -8.13
CA ASN A 48 -14.00 2.53 -8.76
C ASN A 48 -13.64 1.14 -8.19
N PRO A 49 -14.25 0.76 -7.05
CA PRO A 49 -13.96 -0.50 -6.38
C PRO A 49 -14.14 -1.70 -7.29
N THR A 50 -13.16 -2.59 -7.29
CA THR A 50 -13.18 -3.83 -8.09
C THR A 50 -13.89 -4.97 -7.36
N GLY A 51 -14.04 -4.88 -6.04
CA GLY A 51 -14.49 -5.96 -5.16
C GLY A 51 -13.38 -6.92 -4.73
N HIS A 52 -12.15 -6.73 -5.21
CA HIS A 52 -10.97 -7.45 -4.73
C HIS A 52 -10.34 -6.70 -3.55
N SER A 53 -9.73 -7.46 -2.63
CA SER A 53 -8.99 -6.91 -1.49
C SER A 53 -7.69 -7.70 -1.29
N VAL A 54 -6.70 -7.07 -0.68
CA VAL A 54 -5.44 -7.70 -0.28
C VAL A 54 -5.16 -7.37 1.19
N LEU A 55 -4.58 -8.32 1.91
CA LEU A 55 -4.08 -8.09 3.25
C LEU A 55 -2.66 -7.55 3.15
N ILE A 56 -2.46 -6.34 3.65
CA ILE A 56 -1.19 -5.61 3.59
C ILE A 56 -0.69 -5.38 5.01
N ASN A 57 0.58 -5.71 5.24
CA ASN A 57 1.33 -5.17 6.36
C ASN A 57 2.27 -4.10 5.82
N CYS A 58 2.10 -2.86 6.27
CA CYS A 58 2.94 -1.74 5.85
C CYS A 58 3.29 -0.85 7.04
N HIS A 59 4.58 -0.65 7.27
CA HIS A 59 5.07 0.14 8.39
C HIS A 59 6.44 0.76 8.10
N PHE A 60 6.79 1.79 8.87
CA PHE A 60 8.15 2.31 8.94
C PHE A 60 8.99 1.51 9.93
N GLU A 61 10.17 1.11 9.50
CA GLU A 61 11.22 0.58 10.38
C GLU A 61 12.00 1.74 11.00
N GLN A 62 12.46 1.54 12.24
CA GLN A 62 13.27 2.52 12.91
C GLN A 62 14.62 2.69 12.18
N PRO A 63 15.06 3.93 11.87
CA PRO A 63 16.30 4.15 11.13
C PRO A 63 17.53 3.65 11.91
N PHE A 64 18.32 2.78 11.30
CA PHE A 64 19.62 2.38 11.84
C PHE A 64 20.69 3.44 11.55
N ALA A 65 20.98 4.32 12.50
CA ALA A 65 22.09 5.30 12.53
C ALA A 65 22.24 6.28 11.33
N THR A 66 21.70 5.99 10.15
CA THR A 66 21.78 6.74 8.89
C THR A 66 20.64 7.76 8.73
N GLY A 67 19.69 7.78 9.67
CA GLY A 67 18.71 8.85 9.86
C GLY A 67 17.47 8.81 8.94
N LEU A 68 17.42 7.94 7.94
CA LEU A 68 16.26 7.80 7.05
C LEU A 68 15.44 6.55 7.41
N PRO A 69 14.13 6.68 7.68
CA PRO A 69 13.28 5.53 7.95
C PRO A 69 13.11 4.69 6.67
N LEU A 70 13.13 3.37 6.82
CA LEU A 70 12.85 2.43 5.74
C LEU A 70 11.38 2.04 5.79
N ILE A 71 10.76 1.82 4.62
CA ILE A 71 9.39 1.31 4.52
C ILE A 71 9.44 -0.20 4.24
N SER A 72 8.78 -0.97 5.09
CA SER A 72 8.59 -2.41 4.90
C SER A 72 7.17 -2.68 4.41
N ILE A 73 7.02 -3.52 3.39
CA ILE A 73 5.72 -3.88 2.80
C ILE A 73 5.67 -5.39 2.58
N SER A 74 4.70 -6.04 3.21
CA SER A 74 4.39 -7.45 2.99
C SER A 74 2.96 -7.60 2.47
N LEU A 75 2.80 -8.41 1.42
CA LEU A 75 1.51 -8.71 0.80
C LEU A 75 1.18 -10.17 1.03
N PHE A 76 -0.01 -10.43 1.58
CA PHE A 76 -0.49 -11.79 1.81
C PHE A 76 -1.61 -12.11 0.82
N PRO A 77 -1.55 -13.24 0.10
CA PRO A 77 -2.66 -13.70 -0.72
C PRO A 77 -3.85 -14.06 0.17
N SER A 78 -5.06 -13.80 -0.32
CA SER A 78 -6.31 -14.30 0.26
C SER A 78 -6.43 -15.82 0.15
#